data_AF-A0A381R141-F1
#
_entry.id   AF-A0A381R141-F1
#
_cell.length_a   1.000
_cell.length_b   1.000
_cell.length_c   1.000
_cell.angle_alpha   90.00
_cell.angle_beta   90.00
_cell.angle_gamma   90.00
#
_symmetry.space_group_name_H-M   'P 1'
#
loop_
_entity.id
_entity.type
_entity.pdbx_description
1 polymer ?
#
loop_
_entity_poly.entity_id
_entity_poly.type
_entity_poly.pdbx_seq_one_letter_code
_entity_poly.pdbx_strand_id
1 'polypeptide(L)'
;VNAELLKPSIGGEEKEILKISDKRRIYTILREDSLVYEIHGPTRIELISRYPSNKKTKKSQKFSYMLTIDKEKPIIINHRYKIQESIRSVQHPNHYYTYSGNYFFNIADGNHRVVLKSIDKEGYPVLLRMLKKDFEKPSYNRNEIIPMVYQSNREVMIDGKAISYYELTNNRPLQLELKGPKKLRILSRLIFDEYMGTSDIYRLRIKNGKKVIGTYLISSERSSVSYILNMENKVPGKWRTCEIDISEGNKVITIEVVEKDKQVLTRFQEYK
;
A
#
# COMPACT_ATOMS: atom_id res chain seq x y z
N VAL A 1 0.62 -17.85 1.13
CA VAL A 1 1.15 -16.67 1.86
C VAL A 1 0.63 -16.73 3.28
N ASN A 2 1.49 -16.98 4.26
CA ASN A 2 1.10 -16.87 5.65
C ASN A 2 1.05 -15.38 6.02
N ALA A 3 -0.02 -14.98 6.69
CA ALA A 3 -0.19 -13.63 7.20
C ALA A 3 -0.48 -13.74 8.69
N GLU A 4 0.41 -13.19 9.50
CA GLU A 4 0.27 -13.20 10.96
C GLU A 4 -0.51 -11.96 11.40
N LEU A 5 -1.50 -12.14 12.28
CA LEU A 5 -2.24 -11.02 12.86
C LEU A 5 -1.43 -10.42 14.01
N LEU A 6 -1.04 -9.15 13.88
CA LEU A 6 -0.37 -8.43 14.96
C LEU A 6 -1.39 -7.87 15.95
N LYS A 7 -1.05 -7.95 17.24
CA LYS A 7 -1.81 -7.35 18.33
C LYS A 7 -1.09 -6.09 18.82
N PRO A 8 -1.82 -5.02 19.17
CA PRO A 8 -1.20 -3.86 19.79
C PRO A 8 -0.61 -4.24 21.15
N SER A 9 0.53 -3.64 21.50
CA SER A 9 1.17 -3.70 22.82
C SER A 9 0.54 -2.69 23.80
N ILE A 10 -0.03 -1.60 23.30
CA ILE A 10 -0.78 -0.62 24.08
C ILE A 10 -2.09 -0.31 23.36
N GLY A 11 -3.17 -0.31 24.14
CA GLY A 11 -4.53 -0.07 23.65
C GLY A 11 -5.12 -1.28 22.91
N GLY A 12 -6.35 -1.11 22.44
CA GLY A 12 -7.02 -2.12 21.63
C GLY A 12 -7.69 -3.25 22.40
N GLU A 13 -8.06 -3.03 23.66
CA GLU A 13 -8.90 -3.97 24.41
C GLU A 13 -10.22 -4.25 23.69
N GLU A 14 -10.80 -3.22 23.08
CA GLU A 14 -12.01 -3.34 22.27
C GLU A 14 -11.74 -3.98 20.89
N LYS A 15 -12.44 -5.07 20.61
CA LYS A 15 -12.38 -5.79 19.35
C LYS A 15 -13.76 -5.94 18.70
N GLU A 16 -13.76 -5.95 17.38
CA GLU A 16 -14.93 -6.19 16.54
C GLU A 16 -14.70 -7.43 15.67
N ILE A 17 -15.64 -8.38 15.65
CA ILE A 17 -15.50 -9.61 14.85
C ILE A 17 -16.41 -9.51 13.63
N LEU A 18 -15.80 -9.36 12.46
CA LEU A 18 -16.52 -9.30 11.20
C LEU A 18 -16.59 -10.69 10.55
N LYS A 19 -17.78 -11.09 10.09
CA LYS A 19 -17.99 -12.22 9.18
C LYS A 19 -17.81 -11.72 7.74
N ILE A 20 -16.79 -12.23 7.05
CA ILE A 20 -16.41 -11.84 5.69
C ILE A 20 -16.20 -13.11 4.87
N SER A 21 -17.06 -13.36 3.89
CA SER A 21 -17.01 -14.59 3.06
C SER A 21 -16.92 -15.85 3.94
N ASP A 22 -17.84 -15.95 4.91
CA ASP A 22 -17.93 -17.00 5.92
C ASP A 22 -16.76 -17.17 6.89
N LYS A 23 -15.71 -16.35 6.77
CA LYS A 23 -14.59 -16.33 7.70
C LYS A 23 -14.79 -15.25 8.76
N ARG A 24 -14.51 -15.59 10.02
CA ARG A 24 -14.45 -14.62 11.12
C ARG A 24 -13.10 -13.90 11.09
N ARG A 25 -13.13 -12.58 11.18
CA ARG A 25 -11.95 -11.70 11.16
C ARG A 25 -12.06 -10.70 12.30
N ILE A 26 -11.10 -10.77 13.21
CA ILE A 26 -10.96 -9.83 14.33
C ILE A 26 -10.37 -8.51 13.82
N TYR A 27 -10.98 -7.40 14.19
CA TYR A 27 -10.47 -6.04 14.04
C TYR A 27 -10.35 -5.40 15.42
N THR A 28 -9.32 -4.59 15.62
CA THR A 28 -9.18 -3.71 16.77
C THR A 28 -9.94 -2.41 16.49
N ILE A 29 -10.64 -1.89 17.49
CA ILE A 29 -11.35 -0.62 17.38
C ILE A 29 -10.36 0.51 17.70
N LEU A 30 -10.20 1.46 16.77
CA LEU A 30 -9.40 2.67 16.98
C LEU A 30 -10.30 3.78 17.53
N ARG A 31 -10.22 4.03 18.85
CA ARG A 31 -10.91 5.13 19.55
C ARG A 31 -9.95 6.29 19.84
N GLU A 32 -10.26 7.10 20.85
CA GLU A 32 -9.43 8.23 21.30
C GLU A 32 -8.02 7.78 21.72
N ASP A 33 -7.92 6.61 22.33
CA ASP A 33 -6.64 6.01 22.68
C ASP A 33 -5.89 5.54 21.44
N SER A 34 -4.56 5.69 21.50
CA SER A 34 -3.67 5.24 20.44
C SER A 34 -3.53 3.71 20.47
N LEU A 35 -3.46 3.09 19.29
CA LEU A 35 -2.98 1.71 19.18
C LEU A 35 -1.48 1.74 18.92
N VAL A 36 -0.70 1.10 19.79
CA VAL A 36 0.76 0.99 19.65
C VAL A 36 1.12 -0.45 19.35
N TYR A 37 2.03 -0.66 18.41
CA TYR A 37 2.58 -1.96 18.04
C TYR A 37 4.10 -1.89 18.10
N GLU A 38 4.71 -2.83 18.81
CA GLU A 38 6.16 -3.07 18.75
C GLU A 38 6.40 -4.18 17.72
N ILE A 39 7.19 -3.89 16.69
CA ILE A 39 7.37 -4.78 15.54
C ILE A 39 8.88 -4.95 15.28
N HIS A 40 9.34 -6.20 15.31
CA HIS A 40 10.69 -6.55 14.83
C HIS A 40 10.65 -6.86 13.33
N GLY A 41 11.42 -6.11 12.54
CA GLY A 41 11.57 -6.35 11.11
C GLY A 41 12.77 -7.26 10.76
N PRO A 42 13.20 -7.32 9.49
CA PRO A 42 12.54 -6.70 8.35
C PRO A 42 11.23 -7.41 8.02
N THR A 43 10.15 -6.66 7.79
CA THR A 43 8.87 -7.26 7.41
C THR A 43 7.97 -6.29 6.64
N ARG A 44 7.01 -6.81 5.87
CA ARG A 44 5.96 -5.99 5.25
C ARG A 44 4.71 -6.04 6.12
N ILE A 45 4.13 -4.87 6.37
CA ILE A 45 2.86 -4.75 7.09
C ILE A 45 1.75 -4.42 6.10
N GLU A 46 0.62 -5.11 6.25
CA GLU A 46 -0.67 -4.75 5.65
C GLU A 46 -1.61 -4.24 6.74
N LEU A 47 -2.00 -2.98 6.66
CA LEU A 47 -3.03 -2.38 7.48
C LEU A 47 -4.35 -2.37 6.73
N ILE A 48 -5.31 -3.14 7.24
CA ILE A 48 -6.66 -3.26 6.69
C ILE A 48 -7.60 -2.45 7.57
N SER A 49 -8.30 -1.50 6.96
CA SER A 49 -9.20 -0.59 7.67
C SER A 49 -10.62 -0.63 7.11
N ARG A 50 -11.62 -0.50 7.98
CA ARG A 50 -13.04 -0.42 7.60
C ARG A 50 -13.79 0.57 8.49
N TYR A 51 -14.82 1.19 7.95
CA TYR A 51 -15.66 2.12 8.68
C TYR A 51 -17.08 1.56 8.88
N PRO A 52 -17.62 1.60 10.11
CA PRO A 52 -19.00 1.18 10.38
C PRO A 52 -20.05 2.18 9.86
N SER A 53 -21.28 1.71 9.69
CA SER A 53 -22.47 2.51 9.42
C SER A 53 -23.69 1.80 9.99
N ASN A 54 -24.57 2.52 10.70
CA ASN A 54 -25.86 2.00 11.17
C ASN A 54 -26.95 1.95 10.10
N LYS A 55 -26.72 2.57 8.94
CA LYS A 55 -27.70 2.62 7.85
C LYS A 55 -27.10 2.10 6.55
N LYS A 56 -27.92 1.41 5.77
CA LYS A 56 -27.60 1.12 4.37
C LYS A 56 -27.55 2.44 3.59
N THR A 57 -26.54 2.61 2.76
CA THR A 57 -26.44 3.76 1.88
C THR A 57 -25.57 3.45 0.66
N LYS A 58 -25.96 4.02 -0.48
CA LYS A 58 -25.18 3.97 -1.71
C LYS A 58 -24.03 4.98 -1.71
N LYS A 59 -24.04 5.96 -0.78
CA LYS A 59 -22.99 6.98 -0.64
C LYS A 59 -21.74 6.36 -0.02
N SER A 60 -20.58 6.73 -0.55
CA SER A 60 -19.30 6.34 0.03
C SER A 60 -19.09 7.04 1.37
N GLN A 61 -18.62 6.28 2.35
CA GLN A 61 -18.22 6.78 3.67
C GLN A 61 -16.77 7.24 3.61
N LYS A 62 -16.50 8.43 4.15
CA LYS A 62 -15.13 8.93 4.33
C LYS A 62 -14.68 8.57 5.73
N PHE A 63 -13.43 8.19 5.87
CA PHE A 63 -12.80 7.99 7.17
C PHE A 63 -11.29 8.17 7.03
N SER A 64 -10.64 8.51 8.13
CA SER A 64 -9.20 8.71 8.17
C SER A 64 -8.62 8.33 9.51
N TYR A 65 -7.32 8.09 9.52
CA TYR A 65 -6.55 7.85 10.74
C TYR A 65 -5.10 8.23 10.48
N MET A 66 -4.37 8.44 11.56
CA MET A 66 -2.97 8.83 11.53
C MET A 66 -2.10 7.61 11.80
N LEU A 67 -1.03 7.47 11.02
CA LEU A 67 0.03 6.46 11.17
C LEU A 67 1.35 7.18 11.47
N THR A 68 2.03 6.76 12.53
CA THR A 68 3.40 7.16 12.82
C THR A 68 4.26 5.91 12.94
N ILE A 69 5.41 5.90 12.29
CA ILE A 69 6.43 4.87 12.42
C ILE A 69 7.61 5.53 13.13
N ASP A 70 8.00 4.98 14.27
CA ASP A 70 9.02 5.50 15.18
C ASP A 70 8.78 6.97 15.56
N LYS A 71 9.76 7.84 15.33
CA LYS A 71 9.69 9.28 15.60
C LYS A 71 9.53 10.11 14.32
N GLU A 72 9.12 9.47 13.22
CA GLU A 72 8.91 10.16 11.95
C GLU A 72 7.64 11.04 11.96
N LYS A 73 7.53 11.91 10.96
CA LYS A 73 6.35 12.76 10.79
C LYS A 73 5.10 11.89 10.59
N PRO A 74 3.98 12.19 11.27
CA PRO A 74 2.76 11.42 11.09
C PRO A 74 2.19 11.49 9.66
N ILE A 75 1.66 10.37 9.20
CA ILE A 75 1.02 10.22 7.89
C ILE A 75 -0.48 10.11 8.09
N ILE A 76 -1.23 11.03 7.47
CA ILE A 76 -2.69 10.95 7.42
C ILE A 76 -3.10 10.00 6.29
N ILE A 77 -3.78 8.92 6.66
CA ILE A 77 -4.34 7.94 5.73
C ILE A 77 -5.83 8.25 5.54
N ASN A 78 -6.20 8.59 4.31
CA ASN A 78 -7.56 8.97 3.94
C ASN A 78 -8.21 7.90 3.07
N HIS A 79 -9.43 7.50 3.43
CA HIS A 79 -10.22 6.52 2.69
C HIS A 79 -11.61 7.05 2.35
N ARG A 80 -12.15 6.59 1.22
CA ARG A 80 -13.54 6.86 0.82
C ARG A 80 -14.11 5.63 0.09
N TYR A 81 -14.97 4.87 0.76
CA TYR A 81 -15.47 3.60 0.23
C TYR A 81 -16.98 3.42 0.44
N LYS A 82 -17.62 2.71 -0.49
CA LYS A 82 -19.02 2.28 -0.35
C LYS A 82 -19.14 1.20 0.73
N ILE A 83 -20.37 1.03 1.22
CA ILE A 83 -20.74 -0.11 2.06
C ILE A 83 -20.63 -1.41 1.26
N GLN A 84 -20.07 -2.44 1.89
CA GLN A 84 -20.06 -3.80 1.41
C GLN A 84 -21.12 -4.60 2.19
N GLU A 85 -22.29 -4.76 1.59
CA GLU A 85 -23.49 -5.28 2.28
C GLU A 85 -23.38 -6.72 2.78
N SER A 86 -22.40 -7.50 2.31
CA SER A 86 -22.20 -8.88 2.77
C SER A 86 -21.44 -8.98 4.10
N ILE A 87 -20.90 -7.88 4.63
CA ILE A 87 -20.12 -7.89 5.86
C ILE A 87 -20.99 -7.53 7.04
N ARG A 88 -20.94 -8.37 8.07
CA ARG A 88 -21.65 -8.18 9.35
C ARG A 88 -20.70 -8.36 10.51
N SER A 89 -21.02 -7.68 11.61
CA SER A 89 -20.37 -7.94 12.88
C SER A 89 -21.15 -9.01 13.65
N VAL A 90 -20.43 -9.81 14.45
CA VAL A 90 -21.03 -10.76 15.39
C VAL A 90 -21.64 -10.01 16.58
N GLN A 91 -20.96 -8.97 17.07
CA GLN A 91 -21.39 -8.15 18.21
C GLN A 91 -22.49 -7.13 17.84
N HIS A 92 -22.43 -6.58 16.62
CA HIS A 92 -23.31 -5.54 16.10
C HIS A 92 -23.90 -5.97 14.74
N PRO A 93 -24.84 -6.94 14.73
CA PRO A 93 -25.37 -7.53 13.50
C PRO A 93 -26.16 -6.54 12.63
N ASN A 94 -26.65 -5.45 13.20
CA ASN A 94 -27.38 -4.42 12.46
C ASN A 94 -26.47 -3.36 11.81
N HIS A 95 -25.16 -3.42 12.05
CA HIS A 95 -24.19 -2.52 11.43
C HIS A 95 -23.69 -3.05 10.08
N TYR A 96 -23.41 -2.09 9.20
CA TYR A 96 -22.79 -2.29 7.89
C TYR A 96 -21.37 -1.75 7.91
N TYR A 97 -20.54 -2.26 7.00
CA TYR A 97 -19.13 -1.91 6.95
C TYR A 97 -18.71 -1.58 5.53
N THR A 98 -17.79 -0.63 5.38
CA THR A 98 -17.23 -0.29 4.07
C THR A 98 -16.45 -1.46 3.46
N TYR A 99 -16.17 -1.39 2.15
CA TYR A 99 -15.03 -2.10 1.56
C TYR A 99 -13.73 -1.74 2.34
N SER A 100 -12.74 -2.63 2.27
CA SER A 100 -11.47 -2.42 2.97
C SER A 100 -10.64 -1.32 2.33
N GLY A 101 -10.09 -0.45 3.16
CA GLY A 101 -8.94 0.39 2.82
C GLY A 101 -7.66 -0.32 3.25
N ASN A 102 -6.86 -0.72 2.26
CA ASN A 102 -5.61 -1.45 2.47
C ASN A 102 -4.43 -0.48 2.29
N TYR A 103 -3.54 -0.45 3.28
CA TYR A 103 -2.33 0.36 3.29
C TYR A 103 -1.14 -0.52 3.64
N PHE A 104 -0.03 -0.39 2.92
CA PHE A 104 1.14 -1.24 3.07
C PHE A 104 2.37 -0.39 3.36
N PHE A 105 3.24 -0.88 4.24
CA PHE A 105 4.53 -0.28 4.51
C PHE A 105 5.53 -1.37 4.91
N ASN A 106 6.81 -1.13 4.67
CA ASN A 106 7.87 -2.02 5.11
C ASN A 106 8.43 -1.49 6.44
N ILE A 107 8.71 -2.41 7.36
CA ILE A 107 9.49 -2.17 8.56
C ILE A 107 10.91 -2.68 8.26
N ALA A 108 11.91 -1.83 8.51
CA ALA A 108 13.31 -2.16 8.31
C ALA A 108 13.80 -3.17 9.36
N ASP A 109 15.04 -3.63 9.24
CA ASP A 109 15.63 -4.51 10.24
C ASP A 109 15.75 -3.80 11.60
N GLY A 110 15.50 -4.53 12.69
CA GLY A 110 15.46 -4.00 14.05
C GLY A 110 14.06 -3.81 14.63
N ASN A 111 14.01 -3.15 15.79
CA ASN A 111 12.77 -2.90 16.55
C ASN A 111 12.18 -1.55 16.18
N HIS A 112 10.89 -1.56 15.84
CA HIS A 112 10.16 -0.37 15.41
C HIS A 112 8.86 -0.23 16.17
N ARG A 113 8.50 1.03 16.47
CA ARG A 113 7.27 1.39 17.15
C ARG A 113 6.28 1.99 16.16
N VAL A 114 5.15 1.33 15.94
CA VAL A 114 4.09 1.83 15.06
C VAL A 114 2.92 2.32 15.90
N VAL A 115 2.50 3.58 15.68
CA VAL A 115 1.41 4.22 16.41
C VAL A 115 0.29 4.59 15.44
N LEU A 116 -0.93 4.19 15.77
CA LEU A 116 -2.16 4.57 15.07
C LEU A 116 -3.04 5.42 15.97
N LYS A 117 -3.53 6.56 15.46
CA LYS A 117 -4.43 7.47 16.19
C LYS A 117 -5.67 7.81 15.37
N SER A 118 -6.81 7.95 16.05
CA SER A 118 -7.99 8.54 15.41
C SER A 118 -7.74 10.01 15.10
N ILE A 119 -8.28 10.48 13.98
CA ILE A 119 -8.29 11.91 13.61
C ILE A 119 -9.63 12.54 13.95
N ASP A 120 -10.71 11.77 13.83
CA ASP A 120 -12.07 12.24 14.09
C ASP A 120 -12.55 11.69 15.45
N LYS A 121 -13.12 12.56 16.27
CA LYS A 121 -13.77 12.20 17.53
C LYS A 121 -15.29 12.05 17.37
N GLU A 122 -15.85 12.58 16.29
CA GLU A 122 -17.28 12.56 16.04
C GLU A 122 -17.62 11.46 15.02
N GLY A 123 -18.24 10.37 15.49
CA GLY A 123 -18.74 9.31 14.62
C GLY A 123 -18.36 7.90 15.06
N TYR A 124 -18.38 6.97 14.11
CA TYR A 124 -18.03 5.58 14.39
C TYR A 124 -16.50 5.43 14.48
N PRO A 125 -15.97 4.58 15.38
CA PRO A 125 -14.55 4.32 15.41
C PRO A 125 -14.11 3.52 14.19
N VAL A 126 -12.88 3.78 13.70
CA VAL A 126 -12.30 3.02 12.59
C VAL A 126 -11.91 1.63 13.07
N LEU A 127 -12.27 0.60 12.31
CA LEU A 127 -11.84 -0.77 12.56
C LEU A 127 -10.52 -1.05 11.85
N LEU A 128 -9.51 -1.51 12.59
CA LEU A 128 -8.17 -1.77 12.08
C LEU A 128 -7.74 -3.23 12.28
N ARG A 129 -7.09 -3.80 11.28
CA ARG A 129 -6.46 -5.12 11.33
C ARG A 129 -5.08 -5.01 10.73
N MET A 130 -4.05 -5.26 11.53
CA MET A 130 -2.65 -5.22 11.11
C MET A 130 -2.12 -6.62 10.87
N LEU A 131 -1.63 -6.88 9.67
CA LEU A 131 -1.08 -8.18 9.29
C LEU A 131 0.41 -8.03 8.97
N LYS A 132 1.23 -8.89 9.56
CA LYS A 132 2.60 -9.13 9.13
C LYS A 132 2.60 -10.06 7.92
N LYS A 133 3.32 -9.68 6.87
CA LYS A 133 3.45 -10.40 5.61
C LYS A 133 4.92 -10.70 5.36
N ASP A 134 5.18 -11.94 4.97
CA ASP A 134 6.50 -12.32 4.50
C ASP A 134 6.79 -11.66 3.14
N PHE A 135 8.06 -11.35 2.89
CA PHE A 135 8.51 -10.99 1.54
C PHE A 135 8.46 -12.26 0.69
N GLU A 136 7.63 -12.28 -0.34
CA GLU A 136 7.55 -13.45 -1.20
C GLU A 136 8.86 -13.63 -1.96
N LYS A 137 9.42 -14.84 -1.84
CA LYS A 137 10.57 -15.22 -2.66
C LYS A 137 10.15 -15.20 -4.12
N PRO A 138 10.98 -14.61 -4.98
CA PRO A 138 10.53 -14.29 -6.30
C PRO A 138 10.49 -15.54 -7.19
N SER A 139 9.32 -15.89 -7.73
CA SER A 139 9.14 -17.07 -8.61
C SER A 139 10.10 -17.04 -9.80
N TYR A 140 10.54 -18.22 -10.28
CA TYR A 140 11.50 -18.33 -11.39
C TYR A 140 10.88 -17.99 -12.77
N ASN A 141 9.57 -18.17 -12.94
CA ASN A 141 8.86 -17.82 -14.19
C ASN A 141 8.22 -16.43 -14.06
N ARG A 142 8.86 -15.40 -14.61
CA ARG A 142 8.34 -14.02 -14.66
C ARG A 142 8.28 -13.53 -16.09
N ASN A 143 7.14 -12.95 -16.45
CA ASN A 143 6.98 -12.24 -17.72
C ASN A 143 6.99 -10.74 -17.46
N GLU A 144 7.78 -9.99 -18.21
CA GLU A 144 7.71 -8.52 -18.20
C GLU A 144 6.40 -8.05 -18.83
N ILE A 145 5.82 -6.99 -18.27
CA ILE A 145 4.58 -6.38 -18.77
C ILE A 145 4.90 -4.97 -19.26
N ILE A 146 4.41 -4.66 -20.45
CA ILE A 146 4.42 -3.32 -21.01
C ILE A 146 3.08 -2.64 -20.66
N PRO A 147 3.08 -1.45 -20.04
CA PRO A 147 1.86 -0.68 -19.83
C PRO A 147 1.22 -0.28 -21.15
N MET A 148 -0.10 -0.34 -21.21
CA MET A 148 -0.87 0.16 -22.36
C MET A 148 -0.96 1.69 -22.38
N VAL A 149 -0.83 2.33 -21.22
CA VAL A 149 -0.79 3.79 -21.07
C VAL A 149 0.49 4.14 -20.34
N TYR A 150 1.40 4.82 -21.03
CA TYR A 150 2.63 5.41 -20.51
C TYR A 150 3.05 6.60 -21.36
N GLN A 151 3.88 7.48 -20.82
CA GLN A 151 4.33 8.69 -21.52
C GLN A 151 5.75 8.56 -22.06
N SER A 152 6.64 8.07 -21.22
CA SER A 152 8.06 7.97 -21.51
C SER A 152 8.64 6.75 -20.84
N ASN A 153 9.68 6.22 -21.46
CA ASN A 153 10.61 5.30 -20.85
C ASN A 153 11.93 6.02 -20.55
N ARG A 154 12.65 5.53 -19.54
CA ARG A 154 13.98 5.96 -19.16
C ARG A 154 14.85 4.73 -18.99
N GLU A 155 16.09 4.83 -19.42
CA GLU A 155 17.07 3.76 -19.23
C GLU A 155 17.89 4.02 -17.98
N VAL A 156 17.96 3.01 -17.12
CA VAL A 156 18.80 3.00 -15.94
C VAL A 156 19.96 2.06 -16.21
N MET A 157 21.17 2.58 -16.12
CA MET A 157 22.40 1.79 -16.24
C MET A 157 22.70 1.12 -14.91
N ILE A 158 22.78 -0.21 -14.93
CA ILE A 158 23.05 -1.06 -13.76
C ILE A 158 24.10 -2.08 -14.18
N ASP A 159 25.27 -2.04 -13.55
CA ASP A 159 26.38 -2.97 -13.84
C ASP A 159 26.68 -3.10 -15.35
N GLY A 160 26.73 -1.97 -16.05
CA GLY A 160 26.98 -1.91 -17.50
C GLY A 160 25.79 -2.29 -18.40
N LYS A 161 24.63 -2.62 -17.85
CA LYS A 161 23.42 -2.97 -18.61
C LYS A 161 22.40 -1.85 -18.57
N ALA A 162 21.89 -1.46 -19.74
CA ALA A 162 20.76 -0.56 -19.86
C ALA A 162 19.46 -1.32 -19.56
N ILE A 163 18.70 -0.83 -18.57
CA ILE A 163 17.40 -1.39 -18.20
C ILE A 163 16.34 -0.32 -18.39
N SER A 164 15.33 -0.60 -19.23
CA SER A 164 14.23 0.32 -19.48
C SER A 164 13.19 0.30 -18.35
N TYR A 165 12.81 1.48 -17.88
CA TYR A 165 11.75 1.71 -16.90
C TYR A 165 10.73 2.72 -17.45
N TYR A 166 9.48 2.62 -17.01
CA TYR A 166 8.42 3.57 -17.33
C TYR A 166 8.35 4.67 -16.28
N GLU A 167 8.35 5.92 -16.75
CA GLU A 167 8.26 7.09 -15.88
C GLU A 167 6.83 7.25 -15.34
N LEU A 168 6.73 7.40 -14.02
CA LEU A 168 5.49 7.60 -13.29
C LEU A 168 5.60 8.92 -12.51
N THR A 169 4.74 9.87 -12.84
CA THR A 169 4.63 11.15 -12.15
C THR A 169 3.18 11.41 -11.75
N ASN A 170 2.96 12.36 -10.85
CA ASN A 170 1.60 12.74 -10.47
C ASN A 170 0.78 13.17 -11.69
N ASN A 171 -0.51 12.84 -11.70
CA ASN A 171 -1.46 13.07 -12.80
C ASN A 171 -1.13 12.38 -14.13
N ARG A 172 -0.13 11.49 -14.16
CA ARG A 172 0.29 10.75 -15.36
C ARG A 172 0.38 9.26 -15.01
N PRO A 173 -0.78 8.60 -14.77
CA PRO A 173 -0.82 7.23 -14.30
C PRO A 173 -0.39 6.25 -15.40
N LEU A 174 0.08 5.08 -14.97
CA LEU A 174 0.33 3.94 -15.84
C LEU A 174 -0.86 2.97 -15.79
N GLN A 175 -1.20 2.36 -16.92
CA GLN A 175 -2.26 1.33 -16.97
C GLN A 175 -1.73 0.02 -17.55
N LEU A 176 -2.08 -1.09 -16.89
CA LEU A 176 -1.78 -2.45 -17.31
C LEU A 176 -3.08 -3.20 -17.56
N GLU A 177 -3.13 -4.01 -18.62
CA GLU A 177 -4.18 -5.00 -18.82
C GLU A 177 -3.66 -6.39 -18.48
N LEU A 178 -4.36 -7.08 -17.57
CA LEU A 178 -3.92 -8.35 -17.02
C LEU A 178 -5.10 -9.32 -16.92
N LYS A 179 -4.90 -10.58 -17.30
CA LYS A 179 -5.88 -11.66 -17.13
C LYS A 179 -5.53 -12.57 -15.95
N GLY A 180 -6.21 -12.42 -14.83
CA GLY A 180 -5.96 -13.25 -13.63
C GLY A 180 -6.52 -14.68 -13.76
N PRO A 181 -6.25 -15.57 -12.79
CA PRO A 181 -5.52 -15.30 -11.54
C PRO A 181 -4.00 -15.30 -11.74
N LYS A 182 -3.33 -14.25 -11.25
CA LYS A 182 -1.86 -14.12 -11.28
C LYS A 182 -1.38 -13.12 -10.23
N LYS A 183 -0.09 -13.04 -9.99
CA LYS A 183 0.54 -11.98 -9.20
C LYS A 183 1.17 -10.94 -10.12
N LEU A 184 0.94 -9.67 -9.79
CA LEU A 184 1.67 -8.55 -10.38
C LEU A 184 2.70 -8.07 -9.37
N ARG A 185 3.95 -8.02 -9.80
CA ARG A 185 5.03 -7.34 -9.12
C ARG A 185 5.35 -6.04 -9.84
N ILE A 186 5.41 -4.97 -9.06
CA ILE A 186 5.80 -3.64 -9.52
C ILE A 186 7.16 -3.35 -8.90
N LEU A 187 8.18 -3.24 -9.74
CA LEU A 187 9.48 -2.72 -9.37
C LEU A 187 9.41 -1.20 -9.48
N SER A 188 9.96 -0.48 -8.51
CA SER A 188 10.01 0.97 -8.53
C SER A 188 11.35 1.50 -8.03
N ARG A 189 11.76 2.65 -8.55
CA ARG A 189 12.93 3.44 -8.11
C ARG A 189 12.50 4.89 -8.03
N LEU A 190 12.65 5.54 -6.89
CA LEU A 190 12.46 6.99 -6.79
C LEU A 190 13.57 7.70 -7.58
N ILE A 191 13.25 8.78 -8.28
CA ILE A 191 14.28 9.65 -8.87
C ILE A 191 14.62 10.72 -7.83
N PHE A 192 15.89 10.80 -7.45
CA PHE A 192 16.42 11.80 -6.54
C PHE A 192 16.98 12.98 -7.33
N ASP A 193 16.48 14.17 -7.02
CA ASP A 193 17.05 15.44 -7.45
C ASP A 193 18.21 15.86 -6.52
N GLU A 194 19.06 16.77 -6.98
CA GLU A 194 20.24 17.25 -6.23
C GLU A 194 19.91 17.66 -4.79
N TYR A 195 18.82 18.38 -4.59
CA TYR A 195 18.40 18.92 -3.29
C TYR A 195 17.74 17.90 -2.35
N MET A 196 17.45 16.69 -2.82
CA MET A 196 16.85 15.65 -1.98
C MET A 196 17.89 15.05 -1.02
N GLY A 197 17.44 14.49 0.10
CA GLY A 197 18.33 13.80 1.04
C GLY A 197 18.93 12.50 0.46
N THR A 198 19.63 11.76 1.31
CA THR A 198 20.16 10.42 0.99
C THR A 198 19.08 9.36 0.88
N SER A 199 17.93 9.59 1.50
CA SER A 199 16.72 8.76 1.43
C SER A 199 15.47 9.63 1.39
N ASP A 200 14.39 9.08 0.86
CA ASP A 200 13.08 9.73 0.85
C ASP A 200 11.97 8.68 0.71
N ILE A 201 10.74 9.10 0.98
CA ILE A 201 9.53 8.28 0.95
C ILE A 201 8.60 8.71 -0.19
N TYR A 202 7.93 7.74 -0.79
CA TYR A 202 6.89 7.97 -1.79
C TYR A 202 5.79 6.92 -1.66
N ARG A 203 4.62 7.21 -2.21
CA ARG A 203 3.46 6.31 -2.18
C ARG A 203 3.05 5.91 -3.59
N LEU A 204 2.98 4.60 -3.80
CA LEU A 204 2.32 4.02 -4.97
C LEU A 204 0.89 3.65 -4.62
N ARG A 205 -0.07 4.22 -5.35
CA ARG A 205 -1.48 3.86 -5.25
C ARG A 205 -1.85 2.98 -6.45
N ILE A 206 -2.42 1.82 -6.15
CA ILE A 206 -2.83 0.84 -7.13
C ILE A 206 -4.35 0.75 -7.14
N LYS A 207 -4.95 0.82 -8.33
CA LYS A 207 -6.39 0.71 -8.55
C LYS A 207 -6.72 -0.42 -9.51
N ASN A 208 -7.86 -1.05 -9.29
CA ASN A 208 -8.54 -1.90 -10.25
C ASN A 208 -9.82 -1.17 -10.69
N GLY A 209 -9.82 -0.65 -11.92
CA GLY A 209 -10.80 0.35 -12.35
C GLY A 209 -10.83 1.56 -11.40
N LYS A 210 -12.01 1.88 -10.84
CA LYS A 210 -12.18 3.00 -9.90
C LYS A 210 -11.81 2.66 -8.44
N LYS A 211 -11.57 1.38 -8.12
CA LYS A 211 -11.35 0.92 -6.74
C LYS A 211 -9.86 0.91 -6.42
N VAL A 212 -9.45 1.65 -5.39
CA VAL A 212 -8.11 1.50 -4.80
C VAL A 212 -8.03 0.13 -4.13
N ILE A 213 -7.08 -0.70 -4.58
CA ILE A 213 -6.84 -2.04 -4.04
C ILE A 213 -5.63 -2.07 -3.08
N GLY A 214 -4.76 -1.06 -3.13
CA GLY A 214 -3.69 -0.87 -2.16
C GLY A 214 -2.98 0.47 -2.34
N THR A 215 -2.48 1.01 -1.23
CA THR A 215 -1.51 2.12 -1.24
C THR A 215 -0.26 1.68 -0.49
N TYR A 216 0.91 1.82 -1.12
CA TYR A 216 2.19 1.32 -0.62
C TYR A 216 3.07 2.51 -0.28
N LEU A 217 3.39 2.69 0.99
CA LEU A 217 4.43 3.61 1.46
C LEU A 217 5.80 2.93 1.29
N ILE A 218 6.67 3.56 0.51
CA ILE A 218 7.96 3.01 0.14
C ILE A 218 9.04 4.01 0.54
N SER A 219 10.00 3.56 1.34
CA SER A 219 11.26 4.27 1.58
C SER A 219 12.33 3.74 0.63
N SER A 220 13.07 4.65 0.01
CA SER A 220 14.18 4.34 -0.90
C SER A 220 15.37 5.22 -0.55
N GLU A 221 16.58 4.69 -0.73
CA GLU A 221 17.83 5.45 -0.64
C GLU A 221 18.38 5.70 -2.04
N ARG A 222 19.17 6.75 -2.21
CA ARG A 222 19.94 6.98 -3.45
C ARG A 222 20.76 5.74 -3.78
N SER A 223 20.80 5.36 -5.05
CA SER A 223 21.71 4.32 -5.52
C SER A 223 23.12 4.89 -5.68
N SER A 224 24.13 4.15 -5.21
CA SER A 224 25.54 4.50 -5.42
C SER A 224 26.14 3.85 -6.68
N VAL A 225 25.41 2.95 -7.34
CA VAL A 225 25.93 2.08 -8.41
C VAL A 225 25.14 2.14 -9.71
N SER A 226 24.15 3.03 -9.80
CA SER A 226 23.31 3.16 -11.00
C SER A 226 23.00 4.61 -11.30
N TYR A 227 22.91 4.94 -12.59
CA TYR A 227 22.56 6.27 -13.08
C TYR A 227 21.48 6.18 -14.16
N ILE A 228 20.79 7.29 -14.40
CA ILE A 228 19.76 7.39 -15.44
C ILE A 228 20.42 7.99 -16.69
N LEU A 229 20.29 7.33 -17.84
CA LEU A 229 20.83 7.86 -19.09
C LEU A 229 20.19 9.20 -19.44
N ASN A 230 21.02 10.14 -19.90
CA ASN A 230 20.61 11.49 -20.32
C ASN A 230 19.95 12.31 -19.20
N MET A 231 20.30 12.06 -17.93
CA MET A 231 19.87 12.86 -16.77
C MET A 231 21.00 13.00 -15.74
N GLU A 232 21.96 13.88 -16.00
CA GLU A 232 23.19 14.03 -15.18
C GLU A 232 22.91 14.44 -13.72
N ASN A 233 21.89 15.27 -13.49
CA ASN A 233 21.58 15.82 -12.16
C ASN A 233 20.55 14.99 -11.38
N LYS A 234 20.27 13.76 -11.83
CA LYS A 234 19.27 12.88 -11.22
C LYS A 234 19.86 11.51 -10.93
N VAL A 235 19.65 11.05 -9.70
CA VAL A 235 20.13 9.75 -9.24
C VAL A 235 18.95 8.82 -9.04
N PRO A 236 18.94 7.61 -9.62
CA PRO A 236 17.91 6.63 -9.33
C PRO A 236 18.10 6.10 -7.91
N GLY A 237 17.00 5.87 -7.21
CA GLY A 237 16.98 5.19 -5.94
C GLY A 237 17.29 3.70 -6.08
N LYS A 238 17.59 3.05 -4.96
CA LYS A 238 17.61 1.59 -4.88
C LYS A 238 16.22 1.06 -5.24
N TRP A 239 16.21 -0.02 -6.02
CA TRP A 239 14.95 -0.62 -6.43
C TRP A 239 14.18 -1.19 -5.23
N ARG A 240 12.86 -1.06 -5.31
CA ARG A 240 11.88 -1.55 -4.34
C ARG A 240 10.79 -2.29 -5.09
N THR A 241 10.13 -3.21 -4.40
CA THR A 241 9.02 -3.97 -4.98
C THR A 241 7.76 -3.82 -4.14
N CYS A 242 6.61 -3.77 -4.81
CA CYS A 242 5.33 -4.12 -4.23
C CYS A 242 4.65 -5.19 -5.09
N GLU A 243 3.75 -5.94 -4.47
CA GLU A 243 3.08 -7.08 -5.09
C GLU A 243 1.59 -7.04 -4.78
N ILE A 244 0.79 -7.42 -5.77
CA ILE A 244 -0.66 -7.54 -5.67
C ILE A 244 -1.13 -8.83 -6.33
N ASP A 245 -2.16 -9.43 -5.74
CA ASP A 245 -2.91 -10.51 -6.35
C ASP A 245 -3.92 -9.93 -7.36
N ILE A 246 -3.87 -10.42 -8.59
CA ILE A 246 -4.84 -10.12 -9.64
C ILE A 246 -5.90 -11.22 -9.62
N SER A 247 -7.13 -10.85 -9.26
CA SER A 247 -8.27 -11.77 -9.27
C SER A 247 -8.60 -12.26 -10.68
N GLU A 248 -9.30 -13.38 -10.78
CA GLU A 248 -9.76 -13.97 -12.04
C GLU A 248 -10.46 -12.99 -13.00
N GLY A 249 -10.23 -13.22 -14.29
CA GLY A 249 -10.76 -12.43 -15.40
C GLY A 249 -9.86 -11.28 -15.83
N ASN A 250 -10.29 -10.53 -16.85
CA ASN A 250 -9.57 -9.38 -17.37
C ASN A 250 -9.69 -8.20 -16.41
N LYS A 251 -8.56 -7.55 -16.10
CA LYS A 251 -8.46 -6.41 -15.19
C LYS A 251 -7.63 -5.31 -15.83
N VAL A 252 -8.06 -4.07 -15.61
CA VAL A 252 -7.26 -2.88 -15.88
C VAL A 252 -6.73 -2.36 -14.55
N ILE A 253 -5.42 -2.44 -14.38
CA ILE A 253 -4.71 -1.98 -13.19
C ILE A 253 -4.09 -0.62 -13.46
N THR A 254 -4.44 0.36 -12.65
CA THR A 254 -3.88 1.71 -12.72
C THR A 254 -2.89 1.92 -11.58
N ILE A 255 -1.69 2.41 -11.91
CA ILE A 255 -0.62 2.73 -10.96
C ILE A 255 -0.42 4.25 -10.96
N GLU A 256 -0.42 4.84 -9.76
CA GLU A 256 -0.27 6.27 -9.52
C GLU A 256 0.81 6.51 -8.46
N VAL A 257 1.63 7.56 -8.63
CA VAL A 257 2.39 8.16 -7.54
C VAL A 257 1.55 9.25 -6.88
N VAL A 258 1.44 9.22 -5.55
CA VAL A 258 0.55 10.12 -4.81
C VAL A 258 1.14 11.52 -4.67
N GLU A 259 2.43 11.61 -4.43
CA GLU A 259 3.16 12.87 -4.23
C GLU A 259 3.30 13.63 -5.55
N LYS A 260 3.11 14.97 -5.50
CA LYS A 260 3.13 15.84 -6.68
C LYS A 260 4.54 16.14 -7.19
N ASP A 261 5.49 16.15 -6.26
CA ASP A 261 6.90 16.51 -6.44
C ASP A 261 7.80 15.30 -6.70
N LYS A 262 7.25 14.07 -6.68
CA LYS A 262 8.04 12.85 -6.87
C LYS A 262 7.91 12.31 -8.29
N GLN A 263 9.04 11.86 -8.82
CA GLN A 263 9.12 11.09 -10.06
C GLN A 263 9.61 9.69 -9.73
N VAL A 264 8.96 8.66 -10.27
CA VAL A 264 9.26 7.26 -9.98
C VAL A 264 9.45 6.51 -11.29
N LEU A 265 10.52 5.73 -11.38
CA LEU A 265 10.75 4.78 -12.47
C LEU A 265 10.14 3.44 -12.10
N THR A 266 9.37 2.82 -13.01
CA THR A 266 8.64 1.58 -12.72
C THR A 266 8.85 0.50 -13.78
N ARG A 267 8.81 -0.77 -13.35
CA ARG A 267 8.78 -1.95 -14.21
C ARG A 267 7.77 -2.94 -13.67
N PHE A 268 7.24 -3.79 -14.53
CA PHE A 268 6.12 -4.65 -14.21
C PHE A 268 6.44 -6.08 -14.60
N GLN A 269 6.19 -7.00 -13.67
CA GLN A 269 6.39 -8.42 -13.86
C GLN A 269 5.14 -9.17 -13.42
N GLU A 270 4.72 -10.18 -14.16
CA GLU A 270 3.72 -11.13 -13.72
C GLU A 270 4.27 -12.54 -13.55
N TYR A 271 3.69 -13.26 -12.60
CA TYR A 271 3.97 -14.67 -12.35
C TYR A 271 2.73 -15.36 -11.74
N LYS A 272 2.72 -16.69 -11.77
CA LYS A 272 1.68 -17.52 -11.14
C LYS A 272 1.91 -17.64 -9.64
#